data_AF-A0A1Q7WAD5-F1
#
_entry.id   AF-A0A1Q7WAD5-F1
#
_cell.length_a   1.000
_cell.length_b   1.000
_cell.length_c   1.000
_cell.angle_alpha   90.00
_cell.angle_beta   90.00
_cell.angle_gamma   90.00
#
_symmetry.space_group_name_H-M   'P 1'
#
loop_
_entity.id
_entity.type
_entity.pdbx_description
1 polymer ?
#
loop_
_entity_poly.entity_id
_entity_poly.type
_entity_poly.pdbx_seq_one_letter_code
_entity_poly.pdbx_strand_id
1 'polypeptide(L)'
;MPANLPSVIAAATTWLVRAYPASGGAFSTALAEIQARQAATVAAWLRYPTRVDAGLLTLVGPGGSQRLDWLVGADTSALPEADRAWRTWVDEVVVSWAACLLGDPRLSTLAVAALADGEHAGPAPGEFRRLTQPDDHDRRAGALLRHPDLLGPVADLHRPELLVRLGLGTAGTAAA
;
A
#
# COMPACT_ATOMS: atom_id res chain seq x y z
N MET A 1 20.51 -0.14 -12.80
CA MET A 1 19.17 0.48 -12.80
C MET A 1 18.60 0.35 -11.39
N PRO A 2 18.50 1.41 -10.56
CA PRO A 2 17.68 1.31 -9.36
C PRO A 2 16.25 1.68 -9.76
N ALA A 3 15.50 0.71 -10.28
CA ALA A 3 14.14 0.89 -10.80
C ALA A 3 13.16 -0.16 -10.24
N ASN A 4 13.32 -0.51 -8.96
CA ASN A 4 12.53 -1.58 -8.35
C ASN A 4 11.36 -1.07 -7.50
N LEU A 5 11.36 0.23 -7.16
CA LEU A 5 10.24 0.84 -6.44
C LEU A 5 8.94 0.84 -7.28
N PRO A 6 8.96 1.13 -8.61
CA PRO A 6 7.77 0.96 -9.45
C PRO A 6 7.24 -0.47 -9.47
N SER A 7 8.11 -1.48 -9.46
CA SER A 7 7.71 -2.90 -9.42
C SER A 7 7.01 -3.26 -8.11
N VAL A 8 7.53 -2.78 -6.97
CA VAL A 8 6.86 -2.95 -5.66
C VAL A 8 5.50 -2.26 -5.64
N ILE A 9 5.41 -1.02 -6.13
CA ILE A 9 4.14 -0.29 -6.21
C ILE A 9 3.14 -1.04 -7.08
N ALA A 10 3.56 -1.53 -8.26
CA ALA A 10 2.70 -2.29 -9.16
C ALA A 10 2.26 -3.63 -8.55
N ALA A 11 3.16 -4.35 -7.88
CA ALA A 11 2.86 -5.61 -7.21
C ALA A 11 1.90 -5.42 -6.03
N ALA A 12 2.12 -4.42 -5.17
CA ALA A 12 1.23 -4.08 -4.06
C ALA A 12 -0.16 -3.64 -4.55
N THR A 13 -0.22 -2.82 -5.62
CA THR A 13 -1.48 -2.43 -6.27
C THR A 13 -2.24 -3.66 -6.77
N THR A 14 -1.54 -4.54 -7.49
CA THR A 14 -2.10 -5.77 -8.04
C THR A 14 -2.62 -6.69 -6.93
N TRP A 15 -1.87 -6.81 -5.83
CA TRP A 15 -2.28 -7.60 -4.68
C TRP A 15 -3.58 -7.07 -4.06
N LEU A 16 -3.65 -5.77 -3.76
CA LEU A 16 -4.83 -5.14 -3.15
C LEU A 16 -6.08 -5.27 -4.02
N VAL A 17 -5.97 -5.00 -5.32
CA VAL A 17 -7.10 -5.08 -6.25
C VAL A 17 -7.60 -6.52 -6.42
N ARG A 18 -6.71 -7.51 -6.38
CA ARG A 18 -7.10 -8.93 -6.45
C ARG A 18 -7.69 -9.47 -5.15
N ALA A 19 -7.13 -9.07 -4.01
CA ALA A 19 -7.64 -9.46 -2.70
C ALA A 19 -9.01 -8.85 -2.40
N TYR A 20 -9.26 -7.63 -2.89
CA TYR A 20 -10.47 -6.87 -2.62
C TYR A 20 -11.08 -6.29 -3.91
N PRO A 21 -11.65 -7.16 -4.77
CA PRO A 21 -12.17 -6.74 -6.06
C PRO A 21 -13.30 -5.71 -5.92
N ALA A 22 -13.37 -4.78 -6.88
CA ALA A 22 -14.43 -3.80 -6.95
C ALA A 22 -15.80 -4.48 -7.18
N SER A 23 -16.78 -4.19 -6.33
CA SER A 23 -18.20 -4.50 -6.59
C SER A 23 -18.76 -3.43 -7.53
N GLY A 24 -18.58 -3.61 -8.84
CA GLY A 24 -19.05 -2.68 -9.87
C GLY A 24 -18.55 -3.01 -11.29
N GLY A 25 -18.90 -2.16 -12.25
CA GLY A 25 -18.44 -2.29 -13.65
C GLY A 25 -17.02 -1.73 -13.86
N ALA A 26 -16.56 -1.70 -15.13
CA ALA A 26 -15.21 -1.29 -15.49
C ALA A 26 -14.75 0.06 -14.90
N PHE A 27 -15.66 1.01 -14.75
CA PHE A 27 -15.38 2.30 -14.10
C PHE A 27 -15.01 2.17 -12.62
N SER A 28 -15.75 1.36 -11.86
CA SER A 28 -15.45 1.08 -10.45
C SER A 28 -14.13 0.32 -10.31
N THR A 29 -13.84 -0.60 -11.21
CA THR A 29 -12.55 -1.31 -11.26
C THR A 29 -11.40 -0.33 -11.48
N ALA A 30 -11.52 0.56 -12.47
CA ALA A 30 -10.49 1.56 -12.76
C ALA A 30 -10.25 2.51 -11.59
N LEU A 31 -11.32 2.97 -10.92
CA LEU A 31 -11.20 3.83 -9.74
C LEU A 31 -10.53 3.10 -8.56
N ALA A 32 -10.92 1.85 -8.28
CA ALA A 32 -10.31 1.05 -7.23
C ALA A 32 -8.81 0.82 -7.49
N GLU A 33 -8.43 0.58 -8.74
CA GLU A 33 -7.03 0.44 -9.14
C GLU A 33 -6.24 1.74 -8.99
N ILE A 34 -6.82 2.88 -9.38
CA ILE A 34 -6.18 4.20 -9.20
C ILE A 34 -5.94 4.48 -7.71
N GLN A 35 -6.92 4.24 -6.85
CA GLN A 35 -6.78 4.47 -5.41
C GLN A 35 -5.79 3.52 -4.75
N ALA A 36 -5.85 2.23 -5.06
CA ALA A 36 -4.88 1.25 -4.58
C ALA A 36 -3.46 1.64 -4.98
N ARG A 37 -3.28 2.15 -6.19
CA ARG A 37 -1.99 2.66 -6.66
C ARG A 37 -1.52 3.89 -5.90
N GLN A 38 -2.40 4.87 -5.65
CA GLN A 38 -2.04 6.04 -4.84
C GLN A 38 -1.59 5.63 -3.44
N ALA A 39 -2.32 4.73 -2.78
CA ALA A 39 -1.96 4.22 -1.47
C ALA A 39 -0.63 3.46 -1.48
N ALA A 40 -0.42 2.58 -2.47
CA ALA A 40 0.82 1.83 -2.64
C ALA A 40 2.03 2.75 -2.89
N THR A 41 1.86 3.81 -3.69
CA THR A 41 2.91 4.82 -3.91
C THR A 41 3.30 5.52 -2.62
N VAL A 42 2.32 6.06 -1.88
CA VAL A 42 2.58 6.76 -0.60
C VAL A 42 3.26 5.82 0.40
N ALA A 43 2.75 4.59 0.55
CA ALA A 43 3.34 3.59 1.44
C ALA A 43 4.78 3.23 1.05
N ALA A 44 5.04 3.00 -0.25
CA ALA A 44 6.36 2.66 -0.75
C ALA A 44 7.37 3.81 -0.53
N TRP A 45 6.95 5.05 -0.72
CA TRP A 45 7.81 6.22 -0.49
C TRP A 45 8.09 6.47 0.99
N LEU A 46 7.14 6.16 1.88
CA LEU A 46 7.39 6.22 3.33
C LEU A 46 8.36 5.13 3.79
N ARG A 47 8.26 3.93 3.22
CA ARG A 47 9.08 2.76 3.59
C ARG A 47 10.49 2.85 3.04
N TYR A 48 10.65 3.38 1.83
CA TYR A 48 11.92 3.52 1.13
C TYR A 48 12.19 5.00 0.83
N PRO A 49 12.39 5.87 1.84
CA PRO A 49 12.41 7.32 1.66
C PRO A 49 13.59 7.84 0.84
N THR A 50 14.69 7.08 0.76
CA THR A 50 15.90 7.47 0.04
C THR A 50 16.20 6.55 -1.14
N ARG A 51 17.09 7.01 -2.04
CA ARG A 51 17.62 6.16 -3.11
C ARG A 51 18.42 4.97 -2.58
N VAL A 52 19.05 5.12 -1.41
CA VAL A 52 19.81 4.04 -0.77
C VAL A 52 18.86 2.92 -0.34
N ASP A 53 17.73 3.28 0.28
CA ASP A 53 16.72 2.31 0.71
C ASP A 53 16.15 1.52 -0.48
N ALA A 54 15.84 2.21 -1.59
CA ALA A 54 15.40 1.57 -2.83
C ALA A 54 16.49 0.70 -3.48
N GLY A 55 17.76 1.06 -3.29
CA GLY A 55 18.91 0.24 -3.68
C GLY A 55 19.01 -1.06 -2.87
N LEU A 56 18.85 -0.98 -1.55
CA LEU A 56 18.86 -2.16 -0.67
C LEU A 56 17.71 -3.12 -0.97
N LEU A 57 16.52 -2.60 -1.28
CA LEU A 57 15.39 -3.39 -1.76
C LEU A 57 15.75 -4.24 -3.00
N THR A 58 16.60 -3.73 -3.89
CA THR A 58 17.05 -4.47 -5.09
C THR A 58 17.94 -5.65 -4.75
N LEU A 59 18.70 -5.56 -3.66
CA LEU A 59 19.64 -6.58 -3.23
C LEU A 59 18.97 -7.66 -2.38
N VAL A 60 18.03 -7.26 -1.52
CA VAL A 60 17.38 -8.15 -0.54
C VAL A 60 16.05 -8.70 -1.06
N GLY A 61 15.37 -7.98 -1.95
CA GLY A 61 14.02 -8.28 -2.40
C GLY A 61 12.94 -7.89 -1.38
N PRO A 62 11.66 -7.77 -1.81
CA PRO A 62 10.56 -7.28 -0.96
C PRO A 62 9.90 -8.35 -0.06
N GLY A 63 10.40 -9.59 -0.03
CA GLY A 63 9.91 -10.65 0.85
C GLY A 63 8.72 -11.47 0.31
N GLY A 64 7.91 -10.91 -0.59
CA GLY A 64 6.84 -11.61 -1.29
C GLY A 64 5.47 -11.60 -0.58
N SER A 65 4.49 -12.26 -1.19
CA SER A 65 3.05 -12.18 -0.80
C SER A 65 2.54 -13.35 0.04
N GLN A 66 3.37 -14.34 0.39
CA GLN A 66 2.88 -15.62 0.93
C GLN A 66 2.00 -15.47 2.18
N ARG A 67 2.42 -14.66 3.17
CA ARG A 67 1.66 -14.44 4.40
C ARG A 67 0.39 -13.63 4.15
N LEU A 68 0.45 -12.65 3.27
CA LEU A 68 -0.70 -11.87 2.84
C LEU A 68 -1.75 -12.76 2.15
N ASP A 69 -1.31 -13.61 1.21
CA ASP A 69 -2.15 -14.56 0.48
C ASP A 69 -2.83 -15.55 1.45
N TRP A 70 -2.09 -16.06 2.44
CA TRP A 70 -2.66 -16.91 3.49
C TRP A 70 -3.73 -16.18 4.31
N LEU A 71 -3.48 -14.91 4.66
CA LEU A 71 -4.35 -14.12 5.53
C LEU A 71 -5.67 -13.72 4.85
N VAL A 72 -5.69 -13.56 3.52
CA VAL A 72 -6.93 -13.37 2.74
C VAL A 72 -7.52 -14.68 2.22
N GLY A 73 -6.92 -15.83 2.57
CA GLY A 73 -7.40 -17.15 2.16
C GLY A 73 -7.27 -17.42 0.66
N ALA A 74 -6.30 -16.82 -0.02
CA ALA A 74 -6.06 -17.04 -1.44
C ALA A 74 -5.43 -18.42 -1.70
N ASP A 75 -6.04 -19.23 -2.56
CA ASP A 75 -5.41 -20.45 -3.06
C ASP A 75 -4.40 -20.11 -4.17
N THR A 76 -3.11 -20.24 -3.83
CA THR A 76 -2.00 -19.92 -4.72
C THR A 76 -1.33 -21.15 -5.33
N SER A 77 -1.79 -22.35 -4.99
CA SER A 77 -1.12 -23.63 -5.29
C SER A 77 -1.03 -23.93 -6.79
N ALA A 78 -2.03 -23.50 -7.57
CA ALA A 78 -2.15 -23.76 -9.01
C ALA A 78 -1.93 -22.52 -9.89
N LEU A 79 -1.30 -21.46 -9.37
CA LEU A 79 -1.15 -20.21 -10.12
C LEU A 79 -0.18 -20.32 -11.32
N PRO A 80 -0.52 -19.72 -12.48
CA PRO A 80 0.39 -19.57 -13.61
C PRO A 80 1.68 -18.82 -13.25
N GLU A 81 2.75 -19.04 -14.00
CA GLU A 81 4.06 -18.40 -13.76
C GLU A 81 4.00 -16.87 -13.77
N ALA A 82 3.22 -16.29 -14.69
CA ALA A 82 3.00 -14.84 -14.74
C ALA A 82 2.42 -14.29 -13.42
N ASP A 83 1.58 -15.09 -12.74
CA ASP A 83 0.99 -14.75 -11.45
C ASP A 83 1.95 -14.97 -10.27
N ARG A 84 2.97 -15.81 -10.43
CA ARG A 84 4.04 -16.01 -9.44
C ARG A 84 5.09 -14.90 -9.52
N ALA A 85 5.40 -14.41 -10.72
CA ALA A 85 6.44 -13.41 -10.94
C ALA A 85 6.19 -12.07 -10.23
N TRP A 86 4.97 -11.51 -10.28
CA TRP A 86 4.70 -10.24 -9.57
C TRP A 86 4.56 -10.44 -8.06
N ARG A 87 4.20 -11.65 -7.62
CA ARG A 87 4.03 -12.01 -6.21
C ARG A 87 5.33 -12.00 -5.42
N THR A 88 6.47 -12.23 -6.06
CA THR A 88 7.80 -12.09 -5.44
C THR A 88 8.21 -10.63 -5.27
N TRP A 89 7.55 -9.70 -5.97
CA TRP A 89 7.76 -8.26 -5.85
C TRP A 89 6.85 -7.58 -4.82
N VAL A 90 5.97 -8.35 -4.16
CA VAL A 90 5.11 -7.82 -3.11
C VAL A 90 5.92 -7.57 -1.85
N ASP A 91 5.77 -6.37 -1.29
CA ASP A 91 6.28 -6.00 0.02
C ASP A 91 5.11 -5.95 1.02
N GLU A 92 5.18 -6.81 2.04
CA GLU A 92 4.12 -6.93 3.05
C GLU A 92 3.88 -5.61 3.81
N VAL A 93 4.94 -4.88 4.11
CA VAL A 93 4.85 -3.61 4.85
C VAL A 93 4.18 -2.56 3.97
N VAL A 94 4.57 -2.47 2.70
CA VAL A 94 3.94 -1.54 1.74
C VAL A 94 2.46 -1.86 1.57
N VAL A 95 2.09 -3.13 1.44
CA VAL A 95 0.69 -3.55 1.33
C VAL A 95 -0.11 -3.23 2.60
N SER A 96 0.44 -3.54 3.77
CA SER A 96 -0.20 -3.28 5.06
C SER A 96 -0.39 -1.78 5.31
N TRP A 97 0.62 -0.97 5.00
CA TRP A 97 0.51 0.48 5.09
C TRP A 97 -0.49 1.02 4.09
N ALA A 98 -0.46 0.58 2.84
CA ALA A 98 -1.44 0.98 1.84
C ALA A 98 -2.88 0.63 2.26
N ALA A 99 -3.10 -0.53 2.88
CA ALA A 99 -4.38 -0.90 3.47
C ALA A 99 -4.80 0.06 4.61
N CYS A 100 -3.87 0.45 5.50
CA CYS A 100 -4.14 1.47 6.51
C CYS A 100 -4.57 2.80 5.90
N LEU A 101 -3.89 3.25 4.84
CA LEU A 101 -4.17 4.52 4.16
C LEU A 101 -5.52 4.50 3.45
N LEU A 102 -5.86 3.40 2.76
CA LEU A 102 -7.17 3.21 2.14
C LEU A 102 -8.30 3.24 3.20
N GLY A 103 -8.09 2.62 4.36
CA GLY A 103 -9.09 2.58 5.43
C GLY A 103 -9.29 3.89 6.20
N ASP A 104 -8.35 4.84 6.13
CA ASP A 104 -8.37 6.07 6.92
C ASP A 104 -7.88 7.30 6.13
N PRO A 105 -8.79 8.16 5.62
CA PRO A 105 -8.44 9.38 4.90
C PRO A 105 -7.64 10.40 5.71
N ARG A 106 -7.77 10.41 7.04
CA ARG A 106 -6.98 11.30 7.91
C ARG A 106 -5.55 10.83 7.96
N LEU A 107 -5.35 9.53 8.16
CA LEU A 107 -4.03 8.91 8.11
C LEU A 107 -3.36 9.12 6.75
N SER A 108 -4.12 8.99 5.66
CA SER A 108 -3.68 9.31 4.30
C SER A 108 -3.20 10.74 4.14
N THR A 109 -3.90 11.71 4.74
CA THR A 109 -3.50 13.12 4.68
C THR A 109 -2.16 13.35 5.40
N LEU A 110 -1.98 12.75 6.58
CA LEU A 110 -0.73 12.82 7.34
C LEU A 110 0.43 12.15 6.61
N ALA A 111 0.18 10.97 6.02
CA ALA A 111 1.16 10.24 5.23
C ALA A 111 1.65 11.04 4.02
N VAL A 112 0.73 11.65 3.26
CA VAL A 112 1.09 12.50 2.11
C VAL A 112 1.86 13.74 2.56
N ALA A 113 1.49 14.37 3.68
CA ALA A 113 2.24 15.51 4.21
C ALA A 113 3.68 15.14 4.57
N ALA A 114 3.90 13.96 5.16
CA ALA A 114 5.23 13.46 5.51
C ALA A 114 6.13 13.16 4.31
N LEU A 115 5.59 13.09 3.08
CA LEU A 115 6.39 12.93 1.86
C LEU A 115 7.08 14.23 1.42
N ALA A 116 6.62 15.39 1.90
CA ALA A 116 7.22 16.68 1.54
C ALA A 116 8.70 16.79 1.97
N ASP A 117 9.10 16.02 2.98
CA ASP A 117 10.47 16.00 3.52
C ASP A 117 11.37 14.91 2.89
N GLY A 118 10.87 14.15 1.91
CA GLY A 118 11.56 12.98 1.32
C GLY A 118 12.43 13.28 0.09
N GLU A 119 13.28 12.32 -0.31
CA GLU A 119 14.11 12.43 -1.52
C GLU A 119 13.36 12.11 -2.83
N HIS A 120 12.21 11.45 -2.74
CA HIS A 120 11.32 11.29 -3.89
C HIS A 120 10.84 12.69 -4.31
N ALA A 121 10.74 12.94 -5.63
CA ALA A 121 10.18 14.18 -6.11
C ALA A 121 8.84 14.42 -5.40
N GLY A 122 8.79 15.43 -4.53
CA GLY A 122 7.64 15.65 -3.65
C GLY A 122 6.34 15.66 -4.46
N PRO A 123 5.24 15.17 -3.89
CA PRO A 123 4.02 14.95 -4.66
C PRO A 123 3.56 16.23 -5.36
N ALA A 124 3.17 16.10 -6.62
CA ALA A 124 2.54 17.21 -7.32
C ALA A 124 1.24 17.60 -6.60
N PRO A 125 0.85 18.90 -6.60
CA PRO A 125 -0.40 19.32 -5.99
C PRO A 125 -1.59 18.50 -6.49
N GLY A 126 -2.28 17.81 -5.59
CA GLY A 126 -3.45 16.98 -5.90
C GLY A 126 -3.14 15.58 -6.46
N GLU A 127 -1.88 15.16 -6.55
CA GLU A 127 -1.48 13.83 -7.07
C GLU A 127 -2.17 12.68 -6.33
N PHE A 128 -2.40 12.83 -5.02
CA PHE A 128 -3.04 11.84 -4.16
C PHE A 128 -4.46 12.23 -3.71
N ARG A 129 -5.15 13.12 -4.45
CA ARG A 129 -6.47 13.63 -4.06
C ARG A 129 -7.51 12.53 -3.83
N ARG A 130 -7.51 11.46 -4.64
CA ARG A 130 -8.49 10.36 -4.51
C ARG A 130 -8.25 9.49 -3.28
N LEU A 131 -7.05 9.53 -2.72
CA LEU A 131 -6.70 8.87 -1.46
C LEU A 131 -7.04 9.76 -0.25
N THR A 132 -6.69 11.05 -0.29
CA THR A 132 -6.88 11.97 0.85
C THR A 132 -8.28 12.55 0.95
N GLN A 133 -8.96 12.75 -0.19
CA GLN A 133 -10.30 13.32 -0.30
C GLN A 133 -11.13 12.54 -1.33
N PRO A 134 -11.43 11.25 -1.09
CA PRO A 134 -12.23 10.44 -2.00
C PRO A 134 -13.62 11.06 -2.18
N ASP A 135 -14.10 11.13 -3.42
CA ASP A 135 -15.49 11.49 -3.71
C ASP A 135 -16.45 10.29 -3.51
N ASP A 136 -17.74 10.49 -3.80
CA ASP A 136 -18.73 9.43 -3.64
C ASP A 136 -18.54 8.26 -4.60
N HIS A 137 -18.01 8.49 -5.80
CA HIS A 137 -17.73 7.43 -6.76
C HIS A 137 -16.52 6.63 -6.32
N ASP A 138 -15.48 7.33 -5.86
CA ASP A 138 -14.30 6.76 -5.23
C ASP A 138 -14.68 5.82 -4.08
N ARG A 139 -15.48 6.29 -3.11
CA ARG A 139 -15.95 5.46 -1.98
C ARG A 139 -16.77 4.25 -2.41
N ARG A 140 -17.59 4.38 -3.45
CA ARG A 140 -18.42 3.29 -3.98
C ARG A 140 -17.64 2.35 -4.90
N ALA A 141 -16.48 2.73 -5.42
CA ALA A 141 -15.74 1.93 -6.39
C ALA A 141 -15.11 0.69 -5.78
N GLY A 142 -14.43 0.83 -4.63
CA GLY A 142 -13.74 -0.27 -3.95
C GLY A 142 -14.60 -0.93 -2.86
N ALA A 143 -14.57 -2.26 -2.76
CA ALA A 143 -14.98 -2.93 -1.51
C ALA A 143 -14.15 -2.41 -0.32
N LEU A 144 -12.87 -2.12 -0.59
CA LEU A 144 -11.87 -1.52 0.30
C LEU A 144 -12.33 -0.26 1.06
N LEU A 145 -13.11 0.61 0.43
CA LEU A 145 -13.59 1.86 1.04
C LEU A 145 -15.01 1.77 1.60
N ARG A 146 -15.81 0.81 1.11
CA ARG A 146 -17.15 0.54 1.65
C ARG A 146 -17.09 -0.17 3.00
N HIS A 147 -16.11 -1.05 3.14
CA HIS A 147 -15.92 -1.87 4.34
C HIS A 147 -14.45 -1.81 4.76
N PRO A 148 -14.00 -0.70 5.36
CA PRO A 148 -12.62 -0.55 5.81
C PRO A 148 -12.24 -1.59 6.87
N ASP A 149 -13.23 -2.19 7.55
CA ASP A 149 -13.11 -3.33 8.44
C ASP A 149 -12.57 -4.60 7.75
N LEU A 150 -12.82 -4.79 6.44
CA LEU A 150 -12.25 -5.91 5.69
C LEU A 150 -10.73 -5.81 5.54
N LEU A 151 -10.19 -4.60 5.61
CA LEU A 151 -8.75 -4.38 5.55
C LEU A 151 -8.05 -4.70 6.88
N GLY A 152 -8.80 -4.78 8.00
CA GLY A 152 -8.26 -4.91 9.35
C GLY A 152 -7.14 -5.95 9.48
N PRO A 153 -7.35 -7.21 9.07
CA PRO A 153 -6.32 -8.25 9.15
C PRO A 153 -5.00 -7.90 8.45
N VAL A 154 -5.05 -7.20 7.31
CA VAL A 154 -3.86 -6.78 6.55
C VAL A 154 -3.28 -5.49 7.10
N ALA A 155 -4.14 -4.52 7.42
CA ALA A 155 -3.76 -3.22 7.94
C ALA A 155 -3.04 -3.34 9.29
N ASP A 156 -3.52 -4.24 10.17
CA ASP A 156 -2.98 -4.38 11.52
C ASP A 156 -1.60 -5.05 11.57
N LEU A 157 -1.16 -5.71 10.49
CA LEU A 157 0.16 -6.37 10.44
C LEU A 157 1.32 -5.41 10.72
N HIS A 158 1.31 -4.22 10.11
CA HIS A 158 2.38 -3.23 10.21
C HIS A 158 1.87 -1.81 10.52
N ARG A 159 0.63 -1.69 11.02
CA ARG A 159 0.06 -0.41 11.48
C ARG A 159 0.93 0.27 12.54
N PRO A 160 1.48 -0.42 13.56
CA PRO A 160 2.34 0.22 14.55
C PRO A 160 3.58 0.90 13.93
N GLU A 161 4.27 0.25 12.99
CA GLU A 161 5.43 0.85 12.32
C GLU A 161 5.04 2.08 11.50
N LEU A 162 3.86 2.08 10.85
CA LEU A 162 3.35 3.25 10.13
C LEU A 162 3.13 4.42 11.10
N LEU A 163 2.49 4.17 12.24
CA LEU A 163 2.23 5.24 13.22
C LEU A 163 3.52 5.83 13.78
N VAL A 164 4.52 4.99 14.09
CA VAL A 164 5.85 5.46 14.50
C VAL A 164 6.50 6.28 13.38
N ARG A 165 6.44 5.80 12.12
CA ARG A 165 7.00 6.50 10.95
C ARG A 165 6.39 7.89 10.73
N LEU A 166 5.12 8.07 11.10
CA LEU A 166 4.39 9.33 11.01
C LEU A 166 4.49 10.19 12.30
N GLY A 167 5.25 9.75 13.31
CA GLY A 167 5.38 10.47 14.59
C GLY A 167 4.12 10.43 15.47
N LEU A 168 3.18 9.52 15.17
CA LEU A 168 1.92 9.34 15.89
C LEU A 168 1.99 8.20 16.92
N GLY A 169 2.98 7.32 16.80
CA GLY A 169 3.26 6.27 17.78
C GLY A 169 4.17 6.78 18.89
N THR A 170 3.94 6.36 20.12
CA THR A 170 4.96 6.47 21.16
C THR A 170 6.10 5.55 20.76
N ALA A 171 7.28 6.09 20.43
CA ALA A 171 8.52 5.31 20.51
C ALA A 171 8.54 4.74 21.93
N GLY A 172 8.35 3.43 22.06
CA GLY A 172 8.24 2.79 23.36
C GLY A 172 9.41 3.24 24.22
N THR A 173 9.12 4.04 25.24
CA THR A 173 10.03 4.21 26.36
C THR A 173 10.10 2.84 27.03
N ALA A 174 11.07 2.05 26.61
CA ALA A 174 11.58 0.94 27.40
C ALA A 174 12.14 1.56 28.69
N ALA A 175 11.26 1.70 29.68
CA ALA A 175 11.63 2.02 31.04
C ALA A 175 12.21 0.75 31.69
N ALA A 176 13.50 0.87 32.04
CA ALA A 176 14.26 0.23 33.11
C ALA A 176 13.86 -1.18 33.58
#